data_AF-A0A1A8GBL1-F1
#
_entry.id   AF-A0A1A8GBL1-F1
#
_cell.length_a   1.000
_cell.length_b   1.000
_cell.length_c   1.000
_cell.angle_alpha   90.00
_cell.angle_beta   90.00
_cell.angle_gamma   90.00
#
_symmetry.space_group_name_H-M   'P 1'
#
loop_
_entity.id
_entity.type
_entity.pdbx_description
1 polymer ?
#
loop_
_entity_poly.entity_id
_entity_poly.type
_entity_poly.pdbx_seq_one_letter_code
_entity_poly.pdbx_strand_id
1 'polypeptide(L)'
;MLDKPHSCPLTQYRVDPALPEYISISDLLQALQSNVWSLKSLLPSKGSGLTRTQINSALSWSCRTLSSDPQTGDSLRPRPLLLVGVLQLPSLTSEFSQTLQLRDATGAVCCVVTETSKEDTGRQTAPFNTAWIGCLVCVRQFTMVTERALQSDFPSYQHLDEDKFITFRSYRVYVQFSLDHLLILSPSVGMVTHLRSTEGPPGGDVGEQTEETTDKKRREDPNPSSSSVTMATGPEGGASQPCVTVVIRVEQKEGVAWKNTGKELAEKKVGLQLCFSVRAAVIGPVVSWGRDPKNKPMMEREVGPEKEKVILIFSGLCSRWFPLLQPGSFYRLVAANTQDPSVLIGCRVSGRSGVELHTEATLQVRSDWRLHTLTRLLQDPTCTQVEPPPVLSVSQVLDC
;
A
#
# COMPACT_ATOMS: atom_id res chain seq x y z
N MET A 1 -21.88 -50.13 -29.73
CA MET A 1 -20.79 -49.67 -28.83
C MET A 1 -21.39 -49.10 -27.54
N LEU A 2 -22.11 -49.91 -26.75
CA LEU A 2 -22.78 -49.46 -25.50
C LEU A 2 -22.30 -50.21 -24.24
N ASP A 3 -21.43 -51.22 -24.37
CA ASP A 3 -21.05 -52.13 -23.27
C ASP A 3 -19.64 -51.89 -22.68
N LYS A 4 -18.95 -50.81 -23.07
CA LYS A 4 -17.69 -50.43 -22.40
C LYS A 4 -17.96 -49.24 -21.50
N PRO A 5 -17.91 -49.38 -20.16
CA PRO A 5 -17.99 -48.23 -19.26
C PRO A 5 -16.88 -47.27 -19.65
N HIS A 6 -17.27 -46.04 -19.97
CA HIS A 6 -16.34 -44.97 -20.30
C HIS A 6 -15.27 -44.83 -19.20
N SER A 7 -14.00 -44.79 -19.60
CA SER A 7 -12.85 -44.60 -18.69
C SER A 7 -12.71 -43.13 -18.24
N CYS A 8 -13.82 -42.44 -18.01
CA CYS A 8 -13.78 -41.14 -17.35
C CYS A 8 -13.31 -41.38 -15.90
N PRO A 9 -12.37 -40.59 -15.36
CA PRO A 9 -11.76 -40.80 -14.04
C PRO A 9 -12.71 -40.53 -12.86
N LEU A 10 -13.99 -40.82 -13.00
CA LEU A 10 -15.00 -40.72 -11.95
C LEU A 10 -14.93 -41.89 -10.96
N THR A 11 -14.29 -43.01 -11.32
CA THR A 11 -14.16 -44.22 -10.48
C THR A 11 -12.86 -44.29 -9.67
N GLN A 12 -11.83 -43.51 -10.03
CA GLN A 12 -10.60 -43.36 -9.25
C GLN A 12 -10.22 -41.87 -9.21
N TYR A 13 -10.69 -41.16 -8.18
CA TYR A 13 -10.24 -39.80 -7.90
C TYR A 13 -9.29 -39.80 -6.70
N ARG A 14 -8.26 -38.96 -6.77
CA ARG A 14 -7.41 -38.60 -5.64
C ARG A 14 -7.49 -37.10 -5.47
N VAL A 15 -7.74 -36.64 -4.25
CA VAL A 15 -7.65 -35.21 -3.97
C VAL A 15 -6.18 -34.84 -3.90
N ASP A 16 -5.74 -33.99 -4.82
CA ASP A 16 -4.37 -33.53 -4.86
C ASP A 16 -4.10 -32.62 -3.64
N PRO A 17 -3.17 -32.99 -2.72
CA PRO A 17 -2.82 -32.17 -1.57
C PRO A 17 -2.07 -30.90 -1.95
N ALA A 18 -1.52 -30.81 -3.18
CA ALA A 18 -0.87 -29.61 -3.68
C ALA A 18 -1.87 -28.53 -4.14
N LEU A 19 -3.17 -28.86 -4.25
CA LEU A 19 -4.18 -27.87 -4.61
C LEU A 19 -4.36 -26.84 -3.49
N PRO A 20 -4.17 -25.55 -3.79
CA PRO A 20 -4.31 -24.51 -2.79
C PRO A 20 -5.75 -24.38 -2.28
N GLU A 21 -5.88 -24.11 -0.99
CA GLU A 21 -7.13 -23.86 -0.30
C GLU A 21 -7.29 -22.35 -0.05
N TYR A 22 -8.49 -21.83 -0.34
CA TYR A 22 -8.83 -20.46 0.00
C TYR A 22 -9.14 -20.35 1.50
N ILE A 23 -8.59 -19.33 2.15
CA ILE A 23 -8.91 -18.98 3.53
C ILE A 23 -9.43 -17.54 3.60
N SER A 24 -10.51 -17.32 4.34
CA SER A 24 -11.02 -15.97 4.59
C SER A 24 -10.09 -15.23 5.56
N ILE A 25 -10.09 -13.89 5.51
CA ILE A 25 -9.24 -13.10 6.40
C ILE A 25 -9.63 -13.30 7.87
N SER A 26 -10.92 -13.39 8.18
CA SER A 26 -11.37 -13.62 9.56
C SER A 26 -10.98 -15.01 10.07
N ASP A 27 -11.10 -16.06 9.26
CA ASP A 27 -10.66 -17.41 9.64
C ASP A 27 -9.15 -17.48 9.85
N LEU A 28 -8.39 -16.80 8.99
CA LEU A 28 -6.94 -16.66 9.14
C LEU A 28 -6.59 -16.01 10.48
N LEU A 29 -7.19 -14.86 10.78
CA LEU A 29 -6.93 -14.14 12.03
C LEU A 29 -7.33 -14.96 13.25
N GLN A 30 -8.48 -15.62 13.22
CA GLN A 30 -8.96 -16.48 14.31
C GLN A 30 -8.02 -17.68 14.54
N ALA A 31 -7.54 -18.32 13.47
CA ALA A 31 -6.64 -19.45 13.55
C ALA A 31 -5.24 -19.04 14.07
N LEU A 32 -4.77 -17.84 13.73
CA LEU A 32 -3.54 -17.29 14.29
C LEU A 32 -3.71 -16.92 15.77
N GLN A 33 -4.89 -16.44 16.17
CA GLN A 33 -5.23 -16.08 17.56
C GLN A 33 -5.29 -17.27 18.51
N SER A 34 -5.80 -18.43 18.07
CA SER A 34 -6.03 -19.58 18.96
C SER A 34 -4.74 -20.17 19.56
N ASN A 35 -3.58 -19.91 18.97
CA ASN A 35 -2.29 -20.50 19.36
C ASN A 35 -1.20 -19.48 19.71
N VAL A 36 -1.58 -18.23 20.01
CA VAL A 36 -0.60 -17.15 20.23
C VAL A 36 0.24 -17.38 21.50
N TRP A 37 -0.31 -18.01 22.54
CA TRP A 37 0.21 -17.86 23.90
C TRP A 37 0.66 -19.13 24.62
N SER A 38 1.20 -20.10 23.89
CA SER A 38 1.89 -21.23 24.51
C SER A 38 3.26 -20.80 25.04
N LEU A 39 3.32 -20.26 26.27
CA LEU A 39 4.56 -19.68 26.84
C LEU A 39 5.70 -20.69 26.97
N LYS A 40 5.36 -21.95 27.30
CA LYS A 40 6.36 -23.03 27.44
C LYS A 40 7.08 -23.34 26.13
N SER A 41 6.42 -23.18 24.98
CA SER A 41 7.04 -23.42 23.67
C SER A 41 7.99 -22.29 23.25
N LEU A 42 7.99 -21.16 23.96
CA LEU A 42 8.87 -20.01 23.69
C LEU A 42 10.18 -20.07 24.43
N LEU A 43 10.30 -21.00 25.39
CA LEU A 43 11.50 -21.19 26.17
C LEU A 43 12.19 -22.50 25.75
N PRO A 44 13.52 -22.58 25.88
CA PRO A 44 14.26 -23.82 25.64
C PRO A 44 13.73 -24.97 26.50
N SER A 45 13.77 -26.20 25.96
CA SER A 45 13.33 -27.43 26.67
C SER A 45 14.11 -27.72 27.96
N LYS A 46 15.26 -27.07 28.19
CA LYS A 46 16.02 -27.06 29.45
C LYS A 46 15.65 -25.87 30.37
N GLY A 47 14.44 -25.34 30.26
CA GLY A 47 13.98 -24.12 30.93
C GLY A 47 14.02 -24.15 32.47
N SER A 48 14.24 -25.31 33.09
CA SER A 48 14.38 -25.47 34.55
C SER A 48 15.63 -24.80 35.14
N GLY A 49 16.63 -24.46 34.31
CA GLY A 49 17.85 -23.76 34.74
C GLY A 49 17.83 -22.25 34.57
N LEU A 50 16.77 -21.67 34.01
CA LEU A 50 16.69 -20.23 33.77
C LEU A 50 16.31 -19.49 35.05
N THR A 51 17.01 -18.38 35.31
CA THR A 51 16.66 -17.48 36.42
C THR A 51 15.36 -16.73 36.10
N ARG A 52 14.73 -16.17 37.13
CA ARG A 52 13.58 -15.26 37.01
C ARG A 52 13.80 -14.18 35.94
N THR A 53 14.96 -13.52 35.95
CA THR A 53 15.27 -12.44 35.00
C THR A 53 15.42 -12.97 33.57
N GLN A 54 16.05 -14.13 33.39
CA GLN A 54 16.19 -14.76 32.07
C GLN A 54 14.85 -15.19 31.49
N ILE A 55 13.96 -15.77 32.31
CA ILE A 55 12.62 -16.19 31.88
C ILE A 55 11.81 -14.99 31.39
N ASN A 56 11.69 -13.94 32.22
CA ASN A 56 10.86 -12.79 31.88
C ASN A 56 11.46 -11.95 30.74
N SER A 57 12.78 -11.88 30.63
CA SER A 57 13.45 -11.25 29.49
C SER A 57 13.21 -12.02 28.19
N ALA A 58 13.36 -13.35 28.21
CA ALA A 58 13.14 -14.19 27.02
C ALA A 58 11.67 -14.19 26.54
N LEU A 59 10.71 -14.02 27.45
CA LEU A 59 9.29 -13.93 27.11
C LEU A 59 8.85 -12.52 26.70
N SER A 60 9.67 -11.49 26.95
CA SER A 60 9.27 -10.08 26.80
C SER A 60 8.82 -9.73 25.38
N TRP A 61 9.47 -10.31 24.38
CA TRP A 61 9.08 -10.23 22.99
C TRP A 61 9.35 -11.56 22.28
N SER A 62 8.41 -12.01 21.45
CA SER A 62 8.63 -13.16 20.58
C SER A 62 7.87 -13.01 19.26
N CYS A 63 8.40 -13.62 18.20
CA CYS A 63 7.78 -13.65 16.90
C CYS A 63 7.55 -15.11 16.47
N ARG A 64 6.42 -15.38 15.83
CA ARG A 64 6.15 -16.64 15.14
C ARG A 64 5.81 -16.32 13.69
N THR A 65 6.47 -17.01 12.78
CA THR A 65 6.20 -16.95 11.36
C THR A 65 5.64 -18.29 10.89
N LEU A 66 4.61 -18.26 10.04
CA LEU A 66 4.09 -19.43 9.36
C LEU A 66 4.06 -19.14 7.85
N SER A 67 4.36 -20.15 7.04
CA SER A 67 4.27 -20.04 5.59
C SER A 67 2.88 -20.43 5.08
N SER A 68 2.43 -19.77 4.02
CA SER A 68 1.23 -20.18 3.29
C SER A 68 1.42 -21.51 2.56
N ASP A 69 2.66 -21.92 2.25
CA ASP A 69 2.97 -23.19 1.58
C ASP A 69 3.68 -24.15 2.54
N PRO A 70 3.07 -25.31 2.89
CA PRO A 70 3.67 -26.29 3.79
C PRO A 70 4.99 -26.89 3.29
N GLN A 71 5.31 -26.79 2.00
CA GLN A 71 6.60 -27.26 1.46
C GLN A 71 7.76 -26.30 1.78
N THR A 72 7.45 -25.06 2.15
CA THR A 72 8.44 -23.99 2.37
C THR A 72 8.73 -23.71 3.85
N GLY A 73 7.95 -24.30 4.76
CA GLY A 73 8.14 -24.15 6.21
C GLY A 73 6.90 -24.54 7.01
N ASP A 74 6.90 -24.19 8.29
CA ASP A 74 5.77 -24.42 9.19
C ASP A 74 4.52 -23.71 8.66
N SER A 75 3.46 -24.47 8.37
CA SER A 75 2.22 -23.92 7.85
C SER A 75 1.05 -24.07 8.83
N LEU A 76 0.05 -23.21 8.65
CA LEU A 76 -1.19 -23.24 9.42
C LEU A 76 -2.07 -24.43 9.05
N ARG A 77 -2.02 -24.88 7.79
CA ARG A 77 -2.83 -25.96 7.25
C ARG A 77 -1.95 -26.96 6.46
N PRO A 78 -2.39 -28.21 6.28
CA PRO A 78 -1.63 -29.20 5.50
C PRO A 78 -1.59 -28.91 4.00
N ARG A 79 -2.40 -27.97 3.51
CA ARG A 79 -2.49 -27.57 2.10
C ARG A 79 -2.00 -26.13 1.94
N PRO A 80 -1.45 -25.77 0.76
CA PRO A 80 -1.10 -24.38 0.46
C PRO A 80 -2.31 -23.46 0.61
N LEU A 81 -2.11 -22.27 1.13
CA LEU A 81 -3.17 -21.29 1.35
C LEU A 81 -3.15 -20.17 0.31
N LEU A 82 -4.33 -19.73 -0.10
CA LEU A 82 -4.54 -18.53 -0.91
C LEU A 82 -5.33 -17.50 -0.12
N LEU A 83 -4.90 -16.25 -0.22
CA LEU A 83 -5.69 -15.10 0.25
C LEU A 83 -6.21 -14.31 -0.93
N VAL A 84 -7.49 -13.96 -0.89
CA VAL A 84 -8.11 -13.11 -1.91
C VAL A 84 -8.70 -11.90 -1.23
N GLY A 85 -8.37 -10.71 -1.71
CA GLY A 85 -8.89 -9.47 -1.15
C GLY A 85 -8.50 -8.25 -1.96
N VAL A 86 -9.07 -7.11 -1.59
CA VAL A 86 -8.75 -5.80 -2.17
C VAL A 86 -7.58 -5.19 -1.40
N LEU A 87 -6.52 -4.82 -2.12
CA LEU A 87 -5.43 -4.03 -1.54
C LEU A 87 -5.88 -2.59 -1.36
N GLN A 88 -5.79 -2.08 -0.14
CA GLN A 88 -6.27 -0.75 0.18
C GLN A 88 -5.43 -0.07 1.26
N LEU A 89 -5.42 1.26 1.21
CA LEU A 89 -4.94 2.06 2.32
C LEU A 89 -5.88 1.91 3.52
N PRO A 90 -5.37 2.06 4.76
CA PRO A 90 -6.19 2.11 5.97
C PRO A 90 -7.41 3.03 5.83
N SER A 91 -8.54 2.58 6.38
CA SER A 91 -9.78 3.35 6.38
C SER A 91 -9.66 4.60 7.23
N LEU A 92 -10.53 5.58 6.94
CA LEU A 92 -10.62 6.87 7.64
C LEU A 92 -10.88 6.74 9.15
N THR A 93 -11.41 5.60 9.59
CA THR A 93 -11.74 5.28 10.99
C THR A 93 -10.61 4.57 11.74
N SER A 94 -9.54 4.16 11.05
CA SER A 94 -8.42 3.44 11.65
C SER A 94 -7.30 4.43 11.97
N GLU A 95 -7.48 5.20 13.04
CA GLU A 95 -6.57 6.30 13.43
C GLU A 95 -5.13 5.84 13.74
N PHE A 96 -4.91 4.53 13.92
CA PHE A 96 -3.64 3.94 14.32
C PHE A 96 -3.02 2.99 13.29
N SER A 97 -3.68 2.74 12.15
CA SER A 97 -3.13 1.86 11.11
C SER A 97 -2.52 2.69 10.00
N GLN A 98 -1.22 2.53 9.81
CA GLN A 98 -0.44 3.16 8.72
C GLN A 98 0.15 2.14 7.76
N THR A 99 -0.28 0.90 7.88
CA THR A 99 0.18 -0.21 7.06
C THR A 99 -0.85 -0.48 5.99
N LEU A 100 -0.39 -0.84 4.80
CA LEU A 100 -1.28 -1.32 3.74
C LEU A 100 -2.15 -2.48 4.28
N GLN A 101 -3.39 -2.60 3.80
CA GLN A 101 -4.30 -3.65 4.22
C GLN A 101 -4.79 -4.46 3.03
N LEU A 102 -4.91 -5.77 3.24
CA LEU A 102 -5.72 -6.65 2.40
C LEU A 102 -7.09 -6.80 3.07
N ARG A 103 -8.17 -6.59 2.33
CA ARG A 103 -9.55 -6.67 2.84
C ARG A 103 -10.40 -7.58 1.98
N ASP A 104 -11.19 -8.43 2.62
CA ASP A 104 -12.27 -9.19 1.99
C ASP A 104 -13.61 -8.86 2.65
N ALA A 105 -14.65 -9.64 2.36
CA ALA A 105 -15.96 -9.44 2.98
C ALA A 105 -15.99 -9.78 4.47
N THR A 106 -15.01 -10.54 4.97
CA THR A 106 -14.97 -11.05 6.35
C THR A 106 -14.19 -10.13 7.28
N GLY A 107 -13.13 -9.48 6.79
CA GLY A 107 -12.24 -8.67 7.61
C GLY A 107 -11.13 -7.96 6.84
N ALA A 108 -10.15 -7.45 7.58
CA ALA A 108 -8.96 -6.85 7.00
C ALA A 108 -7.71 -7.22 7.81
N VAL A 109 -6.60 -7.44 7.12
CA VAL A 109 -5.30 -7.76 7.71
C VAL A 109 -4.24 -6.78 7.22
N CYS A 110 -3.36 -6.36 8.12
CA CYS A 110 -2.22 -5.52 7.74
C CYS A 110 -1.25 -6.33 6.90
N CYS A 111 -0.71 -5.74 5.85
CA CYS A 111 0.28 -6.39 4.98
C CYS A 111 1.55 -5.54 4.83
N VAL A 112 2.69 -6.22 4.86
CA VAL A 112 3.99 -5.68 4.43
C VAL A 112 4.28 -6.25 3.06
N VAL A 113 4.38 -5.38 2.07
CA VAL A 113 4.57 -5.78 0.67
C VAL A 113 5.97 -5.40 0.24
N THR A 114 6.67 -6.33 -0.37
CA THR A 114 7.99 -6.12 -0.95
C THR A 114 7.93 -6.28 -2.47
N GLU A 115 8.88 -5.66 -3.15
CA GLU A 115 9.08 -5.84 -4.59
C GLU A 115 10.49 -6.40 -4.78
N THR A 116 10.58 -7.55 -5.45
CA THR A 116 11.85 -8.19 -5.79
C THR A 116 12.31 -7.67 -7.15
N SER A 117 12.97 -6.51 -7.19
CA SER A 117 13.45 -5.94 -8.45
C SER A 117 14.48 -6.87 -9.10
N LYS A 118 14.09 -7.56 -10.17
CA LYS A 118 14.99 -8.25 -11.10
C LYS A 118 14.88 -7.68 -12.51
N GLU A 119 14.88 -6.34 -12.64
CA GLU A 119 15.11 -5.71 -13.94
C GLU A 119 16.57 -5.24 -14.01
N ASP A 120 17.41 -6.04 -14.67
CA ASP A 120 18.77 -5.67 -15.16
C ASP A 120 18.72 -4.62 -16.29
N THR A 121 17.53 -4.30 -16.78
CA THR A 121 17.30 -3.12 -17.62
C THR A 121 17.15 -1.94 -16.67
N GLY A 122 17.96 -0.88 -16.79
CA GLY A 122 17.93 0.35 -15.97
C GLY A 122 16.61 1.14 -15.96
N ARG A 123 15.50 0.45 -15.73
CA ARG A 123 14.14 0.91 -15.56
C ARG A 123 13.94 1.19 -14.09
N GLN A 124 13.54 2.41 -13.83
CA GLN A 124 13.34 2.94 -12.49
C GLN A 124 12.08 2.33 -11.88
N THR A 125 12.23 1.48 -10.85
CA THR A 125 11.11 0.94 -10.07
C THR A 125 10.96 1.71 -8.76
N ALA A 126 9.87 2.43 -8.62
CA ALA A 126 9.38 2.78 -7.29
C ALA A 126 8.99 1.47 -6.59
N PRO A 127 9.44 1.19 -5.35
CA PRO A 127 9.29 -0.12 -4.68
C PRO A 127 7.85 -0.63 -4.50
N PHE A 128 6.87 0.24 -4.76
CA PHE A 128 5.46 -0.09 -4.76
C PHE A 128 4.68 0.91 -5.65
N ASN A 129 4.04 0.41 -6.70
CA ASN A 129 3.18 1.23 -7.55
C ASN A 129 1.81 1.49 -6.89
N THR A 130 1.44 2.76 -6.68
CA THR A 130 0.13 3.09 -6.08
C THR A 130 -1.07 2.61 -6.92
N ALA A 131 -0.86 2.20 -8.18
CA ALA A 131 -1.87 1.57 -9.01
C ALA A 131 -2.47 0.29 -8.40
N TRP A 132 -1.72 -0.43 -7.56
CA TRP A 132 -2.19 -1.62 -6.85
C TRP A 132 -3.33 -1.33 -5.88
N ILE A 133 -3.46 -0.08 -5.41
CA ILE A 133 -4.54 0.32 -4.52
C ILE A 133 -5.89 0.21 -5.23
N GLY A 134 -6.82 -0.52 -4.61
CA GLY A 134 -8.14 -0.83 -5.13
C GLY A 134 -8.20 -2.05 -6.04
N CYS A 135 -7.09 -2.76 -6.28
CA CYS A 135 -7.11 -4.00 -7.05
C CYS A 135 -7.62 -5.15 -6.19
N LEU A 136 -8.48 -6.00 -6.77
CA LEU A 136 -8.77 -7.32 -6.21
C LEU A 136 -7.64 -8.26 -6.62
N VAL A 137 -6.93 -8.79 -5.63
CA VAL A 137 -5.75 -9.64 -5.83
C VAL A 137 -5.92 -10.99 -5.15
N CYS A 138 -5.29 -12.01 -5.74
CA CYS A 138 -5.03 -13.29 -5.12
C CYS A 138 -3.55 -13.37 -4.75
N VAL A 139 -3.25 -13.56 -3.46
CA VAL A 139 -1.91 -13.74 -2.91
C VAL A 139 -1.60 -15.23 -2.87
N ARG A 140 -0.66 -15.68 -3.70
CA ARG A 140 -0.32 -17.11 -3.81
C ARG A 140 0.67 -17.59 -2.76
N GLN A 141 1.59 -16.72 -2.36
CA GLN A 141 2.63 -17.02 -1.40
C GLN A 141 2.75 -15.85 -0.43
N PHE A 142 2.62 -16.15 0.85
CA PHE A 142 2.71 -15.17 1.92
C PHE A 142 3.19 -15.80 3.22
N THR A 143 3.81 -14.98 4.06
CA THR A 143 4.18 -15.33 5.42
C THR A 143 3.20 -14.69 6.38
N MET A 144 2.64 -15.48 7.29
CA MET A 144 1.83 -15.01 8.41
C MET A 144 2.75 -14.74 9.58
N VAL A 145 2.71 -13.52 10.11
CA VAL A 145 3.57 -13.10 11.22
C VAL A 145 2.73 -12.77 12.43
N THR A 146 3.10 -13.34 13.57
CA THR A 146 2.51 -13.05 14.88
C THR A 146 3.61 -12.58 15.82
N GLU A 147 3.61 -11.29 16.11
CA GLU A 147 4.45 -10.67 17.13
C GLU A 147 3.72 -10.65 18.46
N ARG A 148 4.46 -10.88 19.54
CA ARG A 148 3.94 -10.98 20.90
C ARG A 148 4.81 -10.16 21.80
N ALA A 149 4.18 -9.30 22.60
CA ALA A 149 4.81 -8.55 23.66
C ALA A 149 4.17 -8.97 24.99
N LEU A 150 5.00 -9.35 25.95
CA LEU A 150 4.57 -9.78 27.27
C LEU A 150 5.35 -8.98 28.32
N GLN A 151 4.64 -8.40 29.27
CA GLN A 151 5.23 -7.93 30.51
C GLN A 151 4.80 -8.91 31.59
N SER A 152 5.78 -9.61 32.16
CA SER A 152 5.55 -10.63 33.16
C SER A 152 6.61 -10.62 34.25
N ASP A 153 6.30 -11.28 35.35
CA ASP A 153 7.21 -11.42 36.49
C ASP A 153 7.17 -12.84 37.09
N PHE A 154 7.24 -13.85 36.22
CA PHE A 154 7.22 -15.27 36.59
C PHE A 154 8.42 -15.62 37.47
N PRO A 155 8.22 -16.21 38.66
CA PRO A 155 9.31 -16.56 39.56
C PRO A 155 10.13 -17.78 39.06
N SER A 156 9.50 -18.71 38.33
CA SER A 156 10.18 -19.87 37.73
C SER A 156 9.37 -20.48 36.58
N TYR A 157 9.96 -21.44 35.85
CA TYR A 157 9.34 -22.15 34.73
C TYR A 157 8.03 -22.89 35.10
N GLN A 158 7.86 -23.27 36.37
CA GLN A 158 6.66 -23.97 36.85
C GLN A 158 5.41 -23.08 36.85
N HIS A 159 5.61 -21.77 36.87
CA HIS A 159 4.54 -20.78 37.03
C HIS A 159 4.04 -20.20 35.71
N LEU A 160 4.51 -20.71 34.57
CA LEU A 160 4.18 -20.17 33.24
C LEU A 160 2.71 -20.33 32.84
N ASP A 161 1.97 -21.20 33.51
CA ASP A 161 0.52 -21.37 33.29
C ASP A 161 -0.31 -20.45 34.21
N GLU A 162 0.34 -19.64 35.05
CA GLU A 162 -0.32 -18.77 36.03
C GLU A 162 -0.39 -17.32 35.55
N ASP A 163 -1.54 -16.91 35.03
CA ASP A 163 -1.76 -15.56 34.50
C ASP A 163 -1.55 -14.42 35.51
N LYS A 164 -1.55 -14.73 36.82
CA LYS A 164 -1.32 -13.74 37.90
C LYS A 164 0.04 -13.04 37.83
N PHE A 165 0.99 -13.62 37.11
CA PHE A 165 2.32 -13.02 36.91
C PHE A 165 2.42 -12.18 35.64
N ILE A 166 1.34 -12.04 34.87
CA ILE A 166 1.30 -11.25 33.63
C ILE A 166 0.66 -9.89 33.93
N THR A 167 1.40 -8.81 33.72
CA THR A 167 0.89 -7.44 33.89
C THR A 167 0.39 -6.84 32.59
N PHE A 168 1.00 -7.23 31.47
CA PHE A 168 0.59 -6.77 30.14
C PHE A 168 0.82 -7.86 29.10
N ARG A 169 -0.13 -7.97 28.17
CA ARG A 169 -0.07 -8.88 27.04
C ARG A 169 -0.63 -8.20 25.81
N SER A 170 0.15 -8.18 24.74
CA SER A 170 -0.28 -7.71 23.43
C SER A 170 0.27 -8.60 22.33
N TYR A 171 -0.49 -8.73 21.25
CA TYR A 171 -0.01 -9.40 20.05
C TYR A 171 -0.44 -8.62 18.82
N ARG A 172 0.32 -8.79 17.75
CA ARG A 172 0.06 -8.19 16.46
C ARG A 172 0.17 -9.26 15.39
N VAL A 173 -0.84 -9.31 14.53
CA VAL A 173 -0.87 -10.22 13.37
C VAL A 173 -0.83 -9.39 12.09
N TYR A 174 0.00 -9.80 11.16
CA TYR A 174 0.08 -9.24 9.81
C TYR A 174 0.59 -10.29 8.83
N VAL A 175 0.47 -10.01 7.54
CA VAL A 175 0.99 -10.85 6.47
C VAL A 175 2.12 -10.16 5.72
N GLN A 176 3.05 -10.92 5.18
CA GLN A 176 4.14 -10.42 4.34
C GLN A 176 4.14 -11.17 3.01
N PHE A 177 4.30 -10.46 1.90
CA PHE A 177 4.40 -11.09 0.57
C PHE A 177 5.09 -10.18 -0.44
N SER A 178 5.63 -10.78 -1.50
CA SER A 178 6.15 -10.06 -2.66
C SER A 178 5.03 -9.72 -3.66
N LEU A 179 5.17 -8.61 -4.38
CA LEU A 179 4.34 -8.29 -5.54
C LEU A 179 4.37 -9.39 -6.61
N ASP A 180 5.48 -10.12 -6.74
CA ASP A 180 5.65 -11.24 -7.68
C ASP A 180 4.71 -12.42 -7.38
N HIS A 181 4.12 -12.46 -6.19
CA HIS A 181 3.22 -13.51 -5.74
C HIS A 181 1.75 -13.11 -5.84
N LEU A 182 1.47 -11.91 -6.39
CA LEU A 182 0.11 -11.41 -6.61
C LEU A 182 -0.39 -11.76 -8.00
N LEU A 183 -1.64 -12.20 -8.06
CA LEU A 183 -2.42 -12.25 -9.29
C LEU A 183 -3.53 -11.21 -9.22
N ILE A 184 -3.62 -10.34 -10.24
CA ILE A 184 -4.72 -9.40 -10.37
C ILE A 184 -5.94 -10.17 -10.87
N LEU A 185 -6.98 -10.28 -10.02
CA LEU A 185 -8.27 -10.84 -10.41
C LEU A 185 -9.16 -9.76 -11.03
N SER A 186 -9.12 -8.55 -10.47
CA SER A 186 -9.80 -7.38 -11.03
C SER A 186 -8.94 -6.13 -10.84
N PRO A 187 -8.50 -5.49 -11.94
CA PRO A 187 -7.64 -4.30 -11.85
C PRO A 187 -8.45 -3.08 -11.40
N SER A 188 -7.82 -2.23 -10.59
CA SER A 188 -8.35 -0.90 -10.29
C SER A 188 -8.29 0.01 -11.53
N VAL A 189 -9.02 1.13 -11.51
CA VAL A 189 -8.90 2.16 -12.56
C VAL A 189 -7.45 2.64 -12.72
N GLY A 190 -6.72 2.80 -11.61
CA GLY A 190 -5.30 3.16 -11.63
C GLY A 190 -4.44 2.08 -12.31
N MET A 191 -4.70 0.81 -11.99
CA MET A 191 -4.00 -0.32 -12.61
C MET A 191 -4.30 -0.45 -14.10
N VAL A 192 -5.55 -0.29 -14.53
CA VAL A 192 -5.91 -0.29 -15.96
C VAL A 192 -5.14 0.82 -16.71
N THR A 193 -5.04 2.02 -16.12
CA THR A 193 -4.26 3.10 -16.74
C THR A 193 -2.77 2.82 -16.81
N HIS A 194 -2.23 2.13 -15.80
CA HIS A 194 -0.83 1.73 -15.77
C HIS A 194 -0.53 0.64 -16.82
N LEU A 195 -1.31 -0.45 -16.84
CA LEU A 195 -1.11 -1.56 -17.77
C LEU A 195 -1.21 -1.15 -19.24
N ARG A 196 -2.20 -0.33 -19.60
CA ARG A 196 -2.34 0.25 -20.95
C ARG A 196 -1.15 1.09 -21.41
N SER A 197 -0.31 1.54 -20.48
CA SER A 197 0.89 2.33 -20.79
C SER A 197 2.18 1.52 -20.80
N THR A 198 2.14 0.33 -20.18
CA THR A 198 3.22 -0.65 -20.16
C THR A 198 3.17 -1.53 -21.40
N GLU A 199 1.97 -1.93 -21.82
CA GLU A 199 1.70 -2.51 -23.14
C GLU A 199 1.76 -1.36 -24.16
N GLY A 200 2.91 -1.21 -24.83
CA GLY A 200 3.06 -0.24 -25.91
C GLY A 200 2.00 -0.43 -27.01
N PRO A 201 1.81 0.55 -27.91
CA PRO A 201 0.84 0.41 -28.99
C PRO A 201 1.15 -0.86 -29.80
N PRO A 202 0.15 -1.69 -30.12
CA PRO A 202 0.33 -2.71 -31.15
C PRO A 202 0.77 -1.98 -32.43
N GLY A 203 1.85 -2.46 -33.03
CA GLY A 203 2.51 -1.79 -34.15
C GLY A 203 1.53 -1.39 -35.25
N GLY A 204 1.65 -0.13 -35.66
CA GLY A 204 1.27 0.41 -36.98
C GLY A 204 -0.15 0.13 -37.47
N ASP A 205 -1.03 1.12 -37.36
CA ASP A 205 -1.50 1.74 -38.60
C ASP A 205 -1.87 3.20 -38.39
N VAL A 206 -1.52 4.03 -39.38
CA VAL A 206 -1.72 5.48 -39.39
C VAL A 206 -3.19 5.75 -39.66
N GLY A 207 -3.84 6.39 -38.70
CA GLY A 207 -5.18 6.95 -38.87
C GLY A 207 -5.36 8.14 -37.95
N GLU A 208 -5.03 9.32 -38.45
CA GLU A 208 -5.43 10.60 -37.86
C GLU A 208 -6.95 10.56 -37.59
N GLN A 209 -7.34 10.59 -36.32
CA GLN A 209 -8.71 10.92 -35.94
C GLN A 209 -8.72 12.33 -35.38
N THR A 210 -8.91 13.27 -36.32
CA THR A 210 -9.45 14.61 -36.07
C THR A 210 -10.85 14.45 -35.46
N GLU A 211 -11.09 15.12 -34.33
CA GLU A 211 -12.43 15.27 -33.75
C GLU A 211 -13.32 16.06 -34.73
N GLU A 212 -14.19 15.36 -35.47
CA GLU A 212 -15.30 15.99 -36.19
C GLU A 212 -16.63 15.75 -35.48
N THR A 213 -17.17 16.85 -34.96
CA THR A 213 -18.56 17.02 -34.56
C THR A 213 -19.50 16.77 -35.74
N THR A 214 -20.41 15.78 -35.63
CA THR A 214 -21.60 15.75 -36.51
C THR A 214 -22.86 15.40 -35.73
N ASP A 215 -23.73 16.41 -35.62
CA ASP A 215 -25.15 16.31 -35.29
C ASP A 215 -25.87 15.38 -36.28
N LYS A 216 -26.51 14.32 -35.78
CA LYS A 216 -27.56 13.60 -36.54
C LYS A 216 -28.78 13.29 -35.67
N LYS A 217 -29.71 14.24 -35.76
CA LYS A 217 -31.18 14.17 -35.75
C LYS A 217 -31.77 12.74 -35.74
N ARG A 218 -32.40 12.35 -34.62
CA ARG A 218 -33.15 11.11 -34.41
C ARG A 218 -34.61 11.29 -34.89
N ARG A 219 -35.12 10.40 -35.75
CA ARG A 219 -36.56 10.24 -36.00
C ARG A 219 -37.10 9.16 -35.06
N GLU A 220 -38.20 9.47 -34.39
CA GLU A 220 -39.04 8.55 -33.62
C GLU A 220 -39.98 7.77 -34.56
N ASP A 221 -40.20 6.48 -34.26
CA ASP A 221 -41.54 5.88 -34.12
C ASP A 221 -41.44 4.39 -33.63
N PRO A 222 -42.53 3.77 -33.11
CA PRO A 222 -42.53 3.17 -31.77
C PRO A 222 -42.67 1.62 -31.69
N ASN A 223 -42.09 1.04 -30.63
CA ASN A 223 -42.47 -0.09 -29.72
C ASN A 223 -43.36 -1.28 -30.19
N PRO A 224 -43.48 -2.41 -29.43
CA PRO A 224 -42.70 -2.90 -28.26
C PRO A 224 -42.39 -4.43 -28.28
N SER A 225 -41.80 -4.89 -27.17
CA SER A 225 -41.86 -6.25 -26.56
C SER A 225 -40.68 -7.21 -26.78
N SER A 226 -39.78 -7.27 -25.80
CA SER A 226 -39.69 -8.46 -24.91
C SER A 226 -38.87 -8.11 -23.67
N SER A 227 -39.33 -8.64 -22.55
CA SER A 227 -38.91 -8.42 -21.16
C SER A 227 -37.57 -9.08 -20.80
N SER A 228 -36.66 -8.33 -20.17
CA SER A 228 -35.69 -8.90 -19.22
C SER A 228 -35.35 -7.91 -18.12
N VAL A 229 -35.83 -8.26 -16.92
CA VAL A 229 -35.43 -7.88 -15.56
C VAL A 229 -34.30 -6.85 -15.43
N THR A 230 -34.68 -5.66 -14.97
CA THR A 230 -33.81 -4.57 -14.51
C THR A 230 -33.06 -4.98 -13.24
N MET A 231 -31.76 -5.27 -13.38
CA MET A 231 -30.82 -5.03 -12.29
C MET A 231 -30.60 -3.53 -12.22
N ALA A 232 -30.87 -2.93 -11.06
CA ALA A 232 -30.66 -1.51 -10.81
C ALA A 232 -29.17 -1.17 -10.98
N THR A 233 -28.81 -0.70 -12.17
CA THR A 233 -27.60 0.08 -12.38
C THR A 233 -27.79 1.37 -11.57
N GLY A 234 -27.05 1.46 -10.47
CA GLY A 234 -26.78 2.76 -9.85
C GLY A 234 -26.23 3.73 -10.90
N PRO A 235 -26.43 5.04 -10.72
CA PRO A 235 -26.20 6.00 -11.78
C PRO A 235 -24.74 5.96 -12.26
N GLU A 236 -24.55 5.58 -13.52
CA GLU A 236 -23.40 6.01 -14.32
C GLU A 236 -23.43 7.55 -14.36
N GLY A 237 -22.77 8.16 -13.38
CA GLY A 237 -22.88 9.60 -13.13
C GLY A 237 -21.74 10.13 -12.28
N GLY A 238 -20.52 9.68 -12.54
CA GLY A 238 -19.32 10.32 -11.99
C GLY A 238 -18.89 11.46 -12.91
N ALA A 239 -19.48 12.65 -12.74
CA ALA A 239 -19.00 13.85 -13.41
C ALA A 239 -17.48 13.97 -13.22
N SER A 240 -16.73 14.02 -14.32
CA SER A 240 -15.28 14.12 -14.33
C SER A 240 -14.86 15.38 -13.60
N GLN A 241 -14.42 15.24 -12.34
CA GLN A 241 -14.05 16.41 -11.56
C GLN A 241 -12.68 16.92 -12.01
N PRO A 242 -12.53 18.23 -12.26
CA PRO A 242 -11.25 18.81 -12.61
C PRO A 242 -10.26 18.68 -11.46
N CYS A 243 -8.96 18.65 -11.79
CA CYS A 243 -7.91 18.61 -10.80
C CYS A 243 -6.66 19.33 -11.28
N VAL A 244 -5.83 19.79 -10.34
CA VAL A 244 -4.47 20.25 -10.63
C VAL A 244 -3.46 19.24 -10.11
N THR A 245 -2.35 19.11 -10.82
CA THR A 245 -1.29 18.16 -10.47
C THR A 245 0.08 18.79 -10.53
N VAL A 246 1.00 18.26 -9.75
CA VAL A 246 2.43 18.55 -9.85
C VAL A 246 3.22 17.27 -9.71
N VAL A 247 4.33 17.16 -10.45
CA VAL A 247 5.24 16.02 -10.34
C VAL A 247 6.26 16.33 -9.27
N ILE A 248 6.52 15.35 -8.40
CA ILE A 248 7.49 15.46 -7.32
C ILE A 248 8.41 14.24 -7.33
N ARG A 249 9.69 14.46 -7.02
CA ARG A 249 10.63 13.40 -6.68
C ARG A 249 10.85 13.42 -5.17
N VAL A 250 10.63 12.29 -4.50
CA VAL A 250 10.87 12.19 -3.06
C VAL A 250 12.36 12.05 -2.80
N GLU A 251 12.96 12.96 -2.04
CA GLU A 251 14.37 12.92 -1.69
C GLU A 251 14.59 12.28 -0.31
N GLN A 252 13.76 12.67 0.66
CA GLN A 252 13.86 12.20 2.03
C GLN A 252 12.48 12.02 2.64
N LYS A 253 12.33 10.99 3.46
CA LYS A 253 11.11 10.71 4.23
C LYS A 253 11.45 10.60 5.72
N GLU A 254 10.79 11.41 6.55
CA GLU A 254 10.88 11.27 8.00
C GLU A 254 10.07 10.08 8.50
N GLY A 255 10.46 9.54 9.65
CA GLY A 255 9.65 8.55 10.38
C GLY A 255 8.33 9.15 10.84
N VAL A 256 7.33 8.28 11.01
CA VAL A 256 6.05 8.71 11.58
C VAL A 256 6.19 8.90 13.08
N ALA A 257 5.78 10.06 13.57
CA ALA A 257 5.75 10.37 14.99
C ALA A 257 4.49 11.15 15.37
N TRP A 258 4.12 11.07 16.65
CA TRP A 258 3.12 11.97 17.22
C TRP A 258 3.71 13.37 17.33
N LYS A 259 3.09 14.34 16.67
CA LYS A 259 3.48 15.75 16.72
C LYS A 259 2.32 16.56 17.33
N ASN A 260 2.64 17.55 18.15
CA ASN A 260 1.66 18.49 18.67
C ASN A 260 1.16 19.36 17.52
N THR A 261 -0.15 19.38 17.27
CA THR A 261 -0.73 20.32 16.30
C THR A 261 -1.19 21.58 17.00
N GLY A 262 -0.71 22.73 16.52
CA GLY A 262 -1.16 24.04 16.98
C GLY A 262 -2.63 24.31 16.62
N LYS A 263 -3.21 25.30 17.28
CA LYS A 263 -4.60 25.73 17.07
C LYS A 263 -4.68 26.50 15.74
N GLU A 264 -4.92 25.80 14.63
CA GLU A 264 -5.39 26.49 13.42
C GLU A 264 -6.80 27.05 13.66
N LEU A 265 -7.12 28.12 12.94
CA LEU A 265 -8.20 29.08 13.15
C LEU A 265 -9.62 28.52 12.95
N ALA A 266 -9.93 27.34 13.49
CA ALA A 266 -11.28 26.81 13.63
C ALA A 266 -11.24 25.79 14.76
N GLU A 267 -12.11 25.95 15.75
CA GLU A 267 -12.38 25.19 16.99
C GLU A 267 -12.17 23.66 16.96
N LYS A 268 -10.98 23.19 16.58
CA LYS A 268 -10.52 21.81 16.74
C LYS A 268 -9.57 21.74 17.92
N LYS A 269 -9.84 20.78 18.78
CA LYS A 269 -9.11 20.50 20.01
C LYS A 269 -7.60 20.46 19.72
N VAL A 270 -6.83 21.18 20.51
CA VAL A 270 -5.39 20.97 20.65
C VAL A 270 -5.18 19.48 20.95
N GLY A 271 -4.32 18.82 20.20
CA GLY A 271 -4.14 17.37 20.30
C GLY A 271 -2.84 16.88 19.67
N LEU A 272 -2.41 15.69 20.07
CA LEU A 272 -1.37 14.93 19.40
C LEU A 272 -1.94 14.35 18.12
N GLN A 273 -1.27 14.57 17.00
CA GLN A 273 -1.63 13.95 15.72
C GLN A 273 -0.44 13.19 15.16
N LEU A 274 -0.72 12.03 14.57
CA LEU A 274 0.28 11.21 13.92
C LEU A 274 0.66 11.87 12.59
N CYS A 275 1.95 12.18 12.43
CA CYS A 275 2.47 12.99 11.34
C CYS A 275 3.78 12.41 10.79
N PHE A 276 4.00 12.60 9.50
CA PHE A 276 5.32 12.47 8.88
C PHE A 276 5.50 13.55 7.83
N SER A 277 6.74 13.86 7.49
CA SER A 277 7.07 14.81 6.42
C SER A 277 7.93 14.15 5.36
N VAL A 278 7.85 14.72 4.17
CA VAL A 278 8.63 14.31 3.01
C VAL A 278 9.28 15.54 2.41
N ARG A 279 10.60 15.52 2.24
CA ARG A 279 11.31 16.50 1.41
C ARG A 279 11.27 16.02 -0.03
N ALA A 280 10.76 16.85 -0.91
CA ALA A 280 10.60 16.52 -2.31
C ALA A 280 11.08 17.65 -3.22
N ALA A 281 11.66 17.28 -4.36
CA ALA A 281 11.97 18.19 -5.43
C ALA A 281 10.75 18.32 -6.36
N VAL A 282 10.35 19.55 -6.68
CA VAL A 282 9.23 19.82 -7.58
C VAL A 282 9.73 19.79 -9.02
N ILE A 283 9.09 18.98 -9.87
CA ILE A 283 9.45 18.83 -11.28
C ILE A 283 8.40 19.55 -12.14
N GLY A 284 8.87 20.46 -13.00
CA GLY A 284 8.01 21.11 -13.99
C GLY A 284 6.96 22.08 -13.41
N PRO A 285 5.94 22.42 -14.21
CA PRO A 285 4.84 23.30 -13.78
C PRO A 285 3.71 22.53 -13.09
N VAL A 286 2.84 23.28 -12.40
CA VAL A 286 1.53 22.77 -12.00
C VAL A 286 0.65 22.68 -13.25
N VAL A 287 0.00 21.54 -13.46
CA VAL A 287 -0.80 21.24 -14.64
C VAL A 287 -2.27 21.07 -14.27
N SER A 288 -3.16 21.72 -15.01
CA SER A 288 -4.60 21.60 -14.89
C SER A 288 -5.16 20.48 -15.78
N TRP A 289 -6.13 19.74 -15.25
CA TRP A 289 -6.75 18.61 -15.94
C TRP A 289 -8.27 18.67 -15.83
N GLY A 290 -8.96 18.29 -16.90
CA GLY A 290 -10.40 18.00 -16.84
C GLY A 290 -10.72 16.68 -16.12
N ARG A 291 -9.74 15.79 -15.99
CA ARG A 291 -9.86 14.49 -15.29
C ARG A 291 -8.53 14.10 -14.66
N ASP A 292 -8.60 13.50 -13.47
CA ASP A 292 -7.44 12.88 -12.80
C ASP A 292 -6.72 11.91 -13.76
N PRO A 293 -5.44 12.16 -14.11
CA PRO A 293 -4.67 11.31 -15.01
C PRO A 293 -4.27 9.97 -14.39
N LYS A 294 -4.51 9.74 -13.10
CA LYS A 294 -4.16 8.50 -12.39
C LYS A 294 -2.68 8.15 -12.57
N ASN A 295 -2.38 6.87 -12.76
CA ASN A 295 -1.03 6.32 -12.94
C ASN A 295 -0.55 6.36 -14.41
N LYS A 296 -1.12 7.24 -15.26
CA LYS A 296 -0.59 7.46 -16.61
C LYS A 296 0.87 7.94 -16.54
N PRO A 297 1.71 7.62 -17.55
CA PRO A 297 3.07 8.13 -17.65
C PRO A 297 3.13 9.65 -17.54
N MET A 298 4.33 10.17 -17.25
CA MET A 298 4.58 11.60 -17.28
C MET A 298 4.35 12.14 -18.69
N MET A 299 3.65 13.26 -18.84
CA MET A 299 3.41 13.91 -20.13
C MET A 299 4.27 15.15 -20.32
N GLU A 300 4.51 15.56 -21.56
CA GLU A 300 5.41 16.68 -21.91
C GLU A 300 5.07 17.98 -21.18
N ARG A 301 3.78 18.27 -20.98
CA ARG A 301 3.32 19.44 -20.23
C ARG A 301 3.67 19.43 -18.74
N GLU A 302 3.98 18.26 -18.18
CA GLU A 302 4.45 18.09 -16.80
C GLU A 302 5.98 18.16 -16.72
N VAL A 303 6.68 18.09 -17.86
CA VAL A 303 8.15 18.15 -17.93
C VAL A 303 8.60 19.59 -17.78
N GLY A 304 9.69 19.77 -17.03
CA GLY A 304 10.38 21.04 -16.89
C GLY A 304 11.52 20.88 -15.90
N PRO A 305 12.34 21.93 -15.74
CA PRO A 305 13.46 21.87 -14.83
C PRO A 305 12.99 21.56 -13.41
N GLU A 306 13.86 20.89 -12.66
CA GLU A 306 13.71 20.78 -11.21
C GLU A 306 13.70 22.18 -10.59
N LYS A 307 12.67 22.46 -9.79
CA LYS A 307 12.44 23.73 -9.11
C LYS A 307 12.82 23.63 -7.64
N GLU A 308 12.30 24.55 -6.84
CA GLU A 308 12.49 24.60 -5.40
C GLU A 308 12.08 23.31 -4.70
N LYS A 309 12.78 23.03 -3.59
CA LYS A 309 12.45 21.95 -2.67
C LYS A 309 11.25 22.33 -1.82
N VAL A 310 10.38 21.35 -1.61
CA VAL A 310 9.18 21.49 -0.79
C VAL A 310 9.15 20.44 0.31
N ILE A 311 8.72 20.84 1.49
CA ILE A 311 8.42 19.93 2.61
C ILE A 311 6.91 19.65 2.60
N LEU A 312 6.54 18.43 2.25
CA LEU A 312 5.16 17.95 2.31
C LEU A 312 4.86 17.41 3.70
N ILE A 313 3.85 17.96 4.37
CA ILE A 313 3.42 17.51 5.70
C ILE A 313 2.17 16.66 5.58
N PHE A 314 2.26 15.42 6.06
CA PHE A 314 1.15 14.46 6.09
C PHE A 314 0.72 14.27 7.54
N SER A 315 -0.46 14.78 7.90
CA SER A 315 -1.01 14.63 9.25
C SER A 315 -2.33 13.87 9.26
N GLY A 316 -2.57 13.13 10.35
CA GLY A 316 -3.81 12.40 10.57
C GLY A 316 -4.10 11.40 9.47
N LEU A 317 -5.22 11.60 8.77
CA LEU A 317 -5.65 10.73 7.67
C LEU A 317 -4.66 10.65 6.51
N CYS A 318 -3.88 11.72 6.28
CA CYS A 318 -2.86 11.75 5.24
C CYS A 318 -1.65 10.87 5.60
N SER A 319 -1.49 10.50 6.88
CA SER A 319 -0.40 9.64 7.32
C SER A 319 -0.44 8.23 6.69
N ARG A 320 -1.61 7.81 6.17
CA ARG A 320 -1.80 6.55 5.44
C ARG A 320 -0.93 6.40 4.18
N TRP A 321 -0.36 7.49 3.65
CA TRP A 321 0.54 7.45 2.50
C TRP A 321 1.96 7.01 2.86
N PHE A 322 2.31 6.97 4.15
CA PHE A 322 3.64 6.61 4.64
C PHE A 322 4.27 5.33 4.04
N PRO A 323 3.56 4.19 3.93
CA PRO A 323 4.17 2.96 3.40
C PRO A 323 4.40 3.02 1.88
N LEU A 324 3.71 3.91 1.17
CA LEU A 324 3.76 4.00 -0.30
C LEU A 324 4.84 4.95 -0.78
N LEU A 325 5.17 6.00 -0.01
CA LEU A 325 6.17 6.98 -0.42
C LEU A 325 7.57 6.48 -0.12
N GLN A 326 8.41 6.46 -1.14
CA GLN A 326 9.78 5.96 -1.06
C GLN A 326 10.75 7.01 -1.64
N PRO A 327 11.88 7.28 -0.97
CA PRO A 327 12.98 8.07 -1.52
C PRO A 327 13.41 7.58 -2.91
N GLY A 328 13.83 8.52 -3.76
CA GLY A 328 14.22 8.29 -5.15
C GLY A 328 13.07 8.11 -6.14
N SER A 329 11.83 7.93 -5.66
CA SER A 329 10.67 7.67 -6.52
C SER A 329 9.93 8.95 -6.93
N PHE A 330 9.27 8.89 -8.09
CA PHE A 330 8.47 9.98 -8.64
C PHE A 330 6.99 9.74 -8.42
N TYR A 331 6.30 10.81 -8.02
CA TYR A 331 4.87 10.81 -7.77
C TYR A 331 4.21 12.00 -8.44
N ARG A 332 2.99 11.79 -8.92
CA ARG A 332 2.07 12.85 -9.28
C ARG A 332 1.20 13.15 -8.07
N LEU A 333 1.38 14.33 -7.49
CA LEU A 333 0.51 14.85 -6.44
C LEU A 333 -0.71 15.49 -7.10
N VAL A 334 -1.91 15.06 -6.70
CA VAL A 334 -3.19 15.48 -7.30
C VAL A 334 -4.05 16.17 -6.26
N ALA A 335 -4.35 17.45 -6.48
CA ALA A 335 -5.38 18.18 -5.75
C ALA A 335 -6.70 18.05 -6.53
N ALA A 336 -7.62 17.25 -6.00
CA ALA A 336 -8.92 17.01 -6.62
C ALA A 336 -9.84 18.24 -6.50
N ASN A 337 -10.81 18.32 -7.41
CA ASN A 337 -11.94 19.26 -7.35
C ASN A 337 -11.54 20.73 -7.36
N THR A 338 -10.45 21.05 -8.05
CA THR A 338 -9.96 22.42 -8.20
C THR A 338 -9.24 22.60 -9.53
N GLN A 339 -9.29 23.82 -10.07
CA GLN A 339 -8.47 24.28 -11.19
C GLN A 339 -7.45 25.33 -10.76
N ASP A 340 -7.45 25.69 -9.48
CA ASP A 340 -6.56 26.70 -8.93
C ASP A 340 -5.15 26.10 -8.72
N PRO A 341 -4.12 26.57 -9.44
CA PRO A 341 -2.76 26.06 -9.27
C PRO A 341 -2.13 26.50 -7.94
N SER A 342 -2.65 27.53 -7.28
CA SER A 342 -2.08 28.08 -6.04
C SER A 342 -2.15 27.10 -4.88
N VAL A 343 -3.08 26.14 -4.92
CA VAL A 343 -3.28 25.14 -3.87
C VAL A 343 -2.08 24.18 -3.74
N LEU A 344 -1.24 24.07 -4.78
CA LEU A 344 -0.02 23.25 -4.77
C LEU A 344 1.27 24.08 -4.57
N ILE A 345 1.14 25.38 -4.30
CA ILE A 345 2.27 26.26 -4.00
C ILE A 345 2.45 26.27 -2.48
N GLY A 346 3.62 25.85 -1.99
CA GLY A 346 3.93 25.84 -0.56
C GLY A 346 3.89 27.25 0.03
N CYS A 347 3.39 27.38 1.26
CA CYS A 347 3.49 28.62 2.00
C CYS A 347 4.95 28.85 2.40
N ARG A 348 5.55 29.97 1.96
CA ARG A 348 6.78 30.47 2.57
C ARG A 348 6.41 31.10 3.91
N VAL A 349 7.08 30.69 4.99
CA VAL A 349 6.93 31.35 6.28
C VAL A 349 7.61 32.71 6.17
N SER A 350 6.84 33.79 6.01
CA SER A 350 7.39 35.14 6.17
C SER A 350 7.76 35.33 7.63
N GLY A 351 9.05 35.25 7.95
CA GLY A 351 9.56 35.60 9.27
C GLY A 351 9.16 37.04 9.61
N ARG A 352 8.48 37.24 10.74
CA ARG A 352 8.09 38.56 11.26
C ARG A 352 9.27 39.40 11.80
N SER A 353 10.49 38.97 11.54
CA SER A 353 11.74 39.59 11.93
C SER A 353 12.65 39.52 10.70
N GLY A 354 13.37 40.60 10.37
CA GLY A 354 14.19 40.77 9.15
C GLY A 354 15.40 39.83 9.03
N VAL A 355 15.19 38.55 9.30
CA VAL A 355 16.11 37.44 9.08
C VAL A 355 15.48 36.57 7.99
N GLU A 356 16.07 36.57 6.81
CA GLU A 356 15.75 35.61 5.75
C GLU A 356 16.19 34.23 6.22
N LEU A 357 15.29 33.52 6.91
CA LEU A 357 15.45 32.09 7.11
C LEU A 357 15.20 31.44 5.74
N HIS A 358 16.27 30.95 5.10
CA HIS A 358 16.21 30.05 3.95
C HIS A 358 15.49 28.74 4.35
N THR A 359 14.19 28.83 4.58
CA THR A 359 13.32 27.71 4.93
C THR A 359 12.64 27.24 3.66
N GLU A 360 12.76 25.94 3.39
CA GLU A 360 12.07 25.32 2.27
C GLU A 360 10.56 25.57 2.37
N ALA A 361 9.91 25.76 1.22
CA ALA A 361 8.48 25.97 1.18
C ALA A 361 7.77 24.75 1.81
N THR A 362 6.79 25.00 2.66
CA THR A 362 6.06 23.92 3.36
C THR A 362 4.64 23.82 2.81
N LEU A 363 4.19 22.60 2.52
CA LEU A 363 2.85 22.33 1.99
C LEU A 363 2.15 21.25 2.81
N GLN A 364 1.00 21.61 3.40
CA GLN A 364 0.15 20.69 4.14
C GLN A 364 -0.69 19.86 3.16
N VAL A 365 -0.52 18.53 3.18
CA VAL A 365 -1.28 17.62 2.30
C VAL A 365 -2.70 17.45 2.83
N ARG A 366 -3.69 17.68 1.97
CA ARG A 366 -5.12 17.57 2.32
C ARG A 366 -5.64 16.13 2.13
N SER A 367 -6.70 15.79 2.85
CA SER A 367 -7.25 14.41 2.88
C SER A 367 -7.91 13.98 1.57
N ASP A 368 -8.38 14.93 0.77
CA ASP A 368 -8.95 14.73 -0.56
C ASP A 368 -7.89 14.55 -1.65
N TRP A 369 -6.62 14.85 -1.37
CA TRP A 369 -5.53 14.72 -2.33
C TRP A 369 -5.11 13.26 -2.54
N ARG A 370 -4.48 13.00 -3.68
CA ARG A 370 -4.03 11.66 -4.11
C ARG A 370 -2.59 11.71 -4.58
N LEU A 371 -1.86 10.60 -4.42
CA LEU A 371 -0.52 10.42 -4.98
C LEU A 371 -0.52 9.21 -5.92
N HIS A 372 -0.08 9.44 -7.16
CA HIS A 372 0.05 8.39 -8.17
C HIS A 372 1.51 8.16 -8.50
N THR A 373 1.99 6.92 -8.38
CA THR A 373 3.38 6.57 -8.76
C THR A 373 3.57 6.76 -10.27
N LEU A 374 4.69 7.35 -10.67
CA LEU A 374 5.14 7.46 -12.06
C LEU A 374 6.27 6.47 -12.30
N THR A 375 5.99 5.39 -13.01
CA THR A 375 6.97 4.33 -13.34
C THR A 375 7.67 4.56 -14.67
N ARG A 376 7.15 5.46 -15.52
CA ARG A 376 7.77 5.85 -16.79
C ARG A 376 7.88 7.36 -16.87
N LEU A 377 9.11 7.84 -16.75
CA LEU A 377 9.48 9.23 -17.01
C LEU A 377 9.71 9.39 -18.52
N LEU A 378 9.35 10.55 -19.06
CA LEU A 378 9.88 10.97 -20.35
C LEU A 378 11.40 11.15 -20.17
N GLN A 379 12.18 10.62 -21.10
CA GLN A 379 13.65 10.67 -21.06
C GLN A 379 14.13 12.13 -21.14
N ASP A 380 14.14 12.82 -20.00
CA ASP A 380 14.78 14.11 -19.84
C ASP A 380 16.09 13.91 -19.05
N PRO A 381 17.27 14.23 -19.62
CA PRO A 381 18.57 14.06 -18.95
C PRO A 381 18.72 14.87 -17.65
N THR A 382 17.84 15.83 -17.37
CA THR A 382 17.81 16.56 -16.08
C THR A 382 17.18 15.76 -14.94
N CYS A 383 16.47 14.68 -15.26
CA CYS A 383 15.73 13.86 -14.30
C CYS A 383 16.53 12.61 -13.88
N THR A 384 17.81 12.81 -13.54
CA THR A 384 18.69 11.72 -13.10
C THR A 384 18.34 11.34 -11.67
N GLN A 385 18.20 10.04 -11.39
CA GLN A 385 18.12 9.57 -10.02
C GLN A 385 19.44 9.91 -9.31
N VAL A 386 19.32 10.57 -8.16
CA VAL A 386 20.40 10.56 -7.17
C VAL A 386 20.37 9.17 -6.57
N GLU A 387 21.46 8.43 -6.73
CA GLU A 387 21.66 7.14 -6.08
C GLU A 387 21.41 7.35 -4.57
N PRO A 388 20.53 6.56 -3.93
CA PRO A 388 20.32 6.70 -2.49
C PRO A 388 21.68 6.65 -1.80
N PRO A 389 21.96 7.56 -0.85
CA PRO A 389 23.27 7.62 -0.22
C PRO A 389 23.61 6.23 0.31
N PRO A 390 24.85 5.74 0.10
CA PRO A 390 25.21 4.39 0.48
C PRO A 390 24.90 4.23 1.97
N VAL A 391 24.13 3.19 2.30
CA VAL A 391 23.91 2.81 3.70
C VAL A 391 25.28 2.53 4.27
N LEU A 392 25.76 3.41 5.14
CA LEU A 392 27.08 3.28 5.74
C LEU A 392 27.14 1.92 6.43
N SER A 393 28.17 1.15 6.08
CA SER A 393 28.47 -0.09 6.78
C SER A 393 28.77 0.22 8.25
N VAL A 394 28.48 -0.74 9.14
CA VAL A 394 28.74 -0.60 10.58
C VAL A 394 30.21 -0.21 10.84
N SER A 395 31.16 -0.74 10.07
CA SER A 395 32.56 -0.33 10.11
C SER A 395 32.77 1.15 9.80
N GLN A 396 32.13 1.69 8.77
CA GLN A 396 32.27 3.11 8.40
C GLN A 396 31.70 4.07 9.46
N VAL A 397 30.71 3.63 10.24
CA VAL A 397 30.12 4.43 11.34
C VAL A 397 30.97 4.33 12.60
N LEU A 398 31.61 3.19 12.86
CA LEU A 398 32.45 2.96 14.04
C LEU A 398 33.87 3.50 13.89
N ASP A 399 34.34 3.70 12.67
CA ASP A 399 35.67 4.24 12.34
C ASP A 399 35.72 5.79 12.30
N CYS A 400 34.64 6.47 12.74
CA CYS A 400 34.54 7.94 12.78
C CYS A 400 34.84 8.54 14.16
#